data_AF-V9LAZ8-F1
#
_entry.id   AF-V9LAZ8-F1
#
_cell.length_a   1.000
_cell.length_b   1.000
_cell.length_c   1.000
_cell.angle_alpha   90.00
_cell.angle_beta   90.00
_cell.angle_gamma   90.00
#
_symmetry.space_group_name_H-M   'P 1'
#
loop_
_entity.id
_entity.type
_entity.pdbx_description
1 polymer ?
#
loop_
_entity_poly.entity_id
_entity_poly.type
_entity_poly.pdbx_seq_one_letter_code
_entity_poly.pdbx_strand_id
1 'polypeptide(L)'
;LGLDLDGLFLNTEEVQRLASELVTQLEAVSGKPDQILLISNVFFTYKPQLEETYKEYCVNYPNTILLESSYKKDEKIRTEISETLKTFEHLIGTCQTRELSFFLVKPVQRIGKYPLLLKSLLESTPTSDEGYMALEKATRAMEEINHNINEYKRLKEVASKYGKMETLSIRDKLNRINKHSIAKKASRLSRVIKHETGILPKVEDKDYNDLVETFNMLEKCVAALKESTANYITNLEHFHSLRPYRGPFELVKEHHTLCYQEFVNSLHQQTIPGFKERLQTMV
;
A
#
# COMPACT_ATOMS: atom_id res chain seq x y z
N LEU A 1 3.55 -13.04 29.54
CA LEU A 1 2.54 -13.32 28.50
C LEU A 1 3.05 -13.11 27.07
N GLY A 2 4.31 -12.70 26.83
CA GLY A 2 4.85 -12.58 25.45
C GLY A 2 4.06 -11.61 24.56
N LEU A 3 3.44 -10.58 25.16
CA LEU A 3 2.65 -9.59 24.46
C LEU A 3 3.57 -8.50 23.91
N ASP A 4 3.37 -8.18 22.65
CA ASP A 4 3.95 -7.02 21.97
C ASP A 4 3.07 -5.81 22.29
N LEU A 5 3.35 -5.19 23.44
CA LEU A 5 2.62 -4.02 23.90
C LEU A 5 2.89 -2.80 23.01
N ASP A 6 4.11 -2.69 22.49
CA ASP A 6 4.51 -1.59 21.60
C ASP A 6 3.74 -1.65 20.27
N GLY A 7 3.58 -2.84 19.69
CA GLY A 7 2.74 -3.05 18.50
C GLY A 7 1.24 -2.89 18.75
N LEU A 8 0.78 -3.17 19.97
CA LEU A 8 -0.62 -3.06 20.36
C LEU A 8 -1.02 -1.61 20.64
N PHE A 9 -0.18 -0.85 21.34
CA PHE A 9 -0.48 0.52 21.74
C PHE A 9 0.18 1.57 20.84
N LEU A 10 1.10 1.21 19.95
CA LEU A 10 1.75 2.14 19.03
C LEU A 10 2.31 3.37 19.77
N ASN A 11 2.28 4.53 19.12
CA ASN A 11 2.60 5.82 19.73
C ASN A 11 1.42 6.46 20.48
N THR A 12 0.59 5.68 21.20
CA THR A 12 -0.57 6.21 21.96
C THR A 12 -0.17 7.28 22.98
N GLU A 13 0.98 7.14 23.63
CA GLU A 13 1.46 8.12 24.62
C GLU A 13 1.70 9.50 23.97
N GLU A 14 2.30 9.54 22.78
CA GLU A 14 2.50 10.77 22.03
C GLU A 14 1.19 11.38 21.54
N VAL A 15 0.25 10.54 21.08
CA VAL A 15 -1.11 10.99 20.73
C VAL A 15 -1.80 11.61 21.95
N GLN A 16 -1.68 10.99 23.12
CA GLN A 16 -2.28 11.48 24.36
C GLN A 16 -1.64 12.80 24.79
N ARG A 17 -0.31 12.88 24.81
CA ARG A 17 0.43 14.11 25.15
C ARG A 17 0.01 15.28 24.25
N LEU A 18 0.00 15.06 22.94
CA LEU A 18 -0.42 16.06 21.96
C LEU A 18 -1.88 16.48 22.15
N ALA A 19 -2.78 15.53 22.42
CA ALA A 19 -4.18 15.82 22.68
C ALA A 19 -4.36 16.66 23.97
N SER A 20 -3.63 16.35 25.03
CA SER A 20 -3.63 17.13 26.26
C SER A 20 -3.14 18.56 26.04
N GLU A 21 -2.02 18.73 25.33
CA GLU A 21 -1.50 20.06 24.98
C GLU A 21 -2.52 20.87 24.16
N LEU A 22 -3.13 20.26 23.15
CA LEU A 22 -4.15 20.90 22.32
C LEU A 22 -5.36 21.35 23.15
N VAL A 23 -5.83 20.50 24.08
CA VAL A 23 -6.94 20.85 24.99
C VAL A 23 -6.56 22.05 25.85
N THR A 24 -5.37 22.06 26.45
CA THR A 24 -4.91 23.19 27.26
C THR A 24 -4.89 24.50 26.46
N GLN A 25 -4.42 24.46 25.20
CA GLN A 25 -4.43 25.65 24.35
C GLN A 25 -5.85 26.11 23.98
N LEU A 26 -6.76 25.17 23.71
CA LEU A 26 -8.16 25.50 23.39
C LEU A 26 -8.93 26.04 24.61
N GLU A 27 -8.68 25.50 25.80
CA GLU A 27 -9.26 26.00 27.05
C GLU A 27 -8.76 27.42 27.37
N ALA A 28 -7.47 27.70 27.14
CA ALA A 28 -6.88 29.02 27.37
C ALA A 28 -7.45 30.14 26.48
N VAL A 29 -8.09 29.79 25.36
CA VAL A 29 -8.73 30.76 24.45
C VAL A 29 -10.24 30.79 24.58
N SER A 30 -10.82 29.93 25.41
CA SER A 30 -12.26 29.82 25.59
C SER A 30 -12.87 31.08 26.22
N GLY A 31 -13.97 31.57 25.66
CA GLY A 31 -14.71 32.73 26.18
C GLY A 31 -14.07 34.10 25.90
N LYS A 32 -13.00 34.16 25.12
CA LYS A 32 -12.40 35.43 24.67
C LYS A 32 -13.22 36.06 23.52
N PRO A 33 -13.26 37.39 23.37
CA PRO A 33 -13.98 38.05 22.28
C PRO A 33 -13.53 37.56 20.89
N ASP A 34 -12.24 37.33 20.75
CA ASP A 34 -11.49 36.91 19.57
C ASP A 34 -11.28 35.38 19.51
N GLN A 35 -12.14 34.61 20.22
CA GLN A 35 -12.02 33.15 20.36
C GLN A 35 -11.96 32.42 19.02
N ILE A 36 -12.72 32.82 18.00
CA ILE A 36 -12.72 32.16 16.70
C ILE A 36 -11.35 32.25 16.03
N LEU A 37 -10.76 33.45 16.01
CA LEU A 37 -9.42 33.68 15.48
C LEU A 37 -8.37 32.86 16.26
N LEU A 38 -8.47 32.87 17.59
CA LEU A 38 -7.53 32.16 18.45
C LEU A 38 -7.62 30.63 18.30
N ILE A 39 -8.82 30.05 18.27
CA ILE A 39 -9.02 28.61 17.99
C ILE A 39 -8.41 28.24 16.63
N SER A 40 -8.66 29.07 15.61
CA SER A 40 -8.14 28.85 14.27
C SER A 40 -6.61 28.82 14.25
N ASN A 41 -5.98 29.75 14.95
CA ASN A 41 -4.52 29.83 15.07
C ASN A 41 -3.95 28.63 15.84
N VAL A 42 -4.62 28.15 16.88
CA VAL A 42 -4.22 26.93 17.61
C VAL A 42 -4.16 25.74 16.65
N PHE A 43 -5.23 25.47 15.89
CA PHE A 43 -5.23 24.36 14.92
C PHE A 43 -4.20 24.52 13.82
N PHE A 44 -3.98 25.74 13.34
CA PHE A 44 -2.96 26.01 12.32
C PHE A 44 -1.55 25.75 12.85
N THR A 45 -1.27 26.19 14.08
CA THR A 45 0.02 26.00 14.76
C THR A 45 0.31 24.53 15.01
N TYR A 46 -0.70 23.77 15.45
CA TYR A 46 -0.58 22.35 15.77
C TYR A 46 -0.64 21.44 14.54
N LYS A 47 -0.94 21.97 13.34
CA LYS A 47 -1.08 21.17 12.11
C LYS A 47 0.09 20.20 11.88
N PRO A 48 1.37 20.62 11.94
CA PRO A 48 2.48 19.73 11.64
C PRO A 48 2.59 18.56 12.62
N GLN A 49 2.43 18.85 13.93
CA GLN A 49 2.52 17.85 14.99
C GLN A 49 1.33 16.87 14.93
N LEU A 50 0.11 17.39 14.68
CA LEU A 50 -1.08 16.57 14.46
C LEU A 50 -0.88 15.63 13.26
N GLU A 51 -0.35 16.14 12.15
CA GLU A 51 -0.10 15.34 10.97
C GLU A 51 0.93 14.23 11.22
N GLU A 52 2.08 14.58 11.82
CA GLU A 52 3.16 13.63 12.08
C GLU A 52 2.74 12.52 13.05
N THR A 53 2.24 12.89 14.23
CA THR A 53 1.89 11.94 15.29
C THR A 53 0.74 11.01 14.87
N TYR A 54 -0.33 11.56 14.28
CA TYR A 54 -1.46 10.73 13.85
C TYR A 54 -1.16 9.93 12.60
N LYS A 55 -0.29 10.39 11.69
CA LYS A 55 0.15 9.60 10.52
C LYS A 55 0.78 8.29 10.97
N GLU A 56 1.72 8.34 11.91
CA GLU A 56 2.37 7.15 12.44
C GLU A 56 1.36 6.18 13.05
N TYR A 57 0.48 6.67 13.93
CA TYR A 57 -0.56 5.86 14.56
C TYR A 57 -1.46 5.19 13.53
N CYS A 58 -2.02 6.02 12.64
CA CYS A 58 -3.05 5.60 11.70
C CYS A 58 -2.53 4.56 10.71
N VAL A 59 -1.27 4.68 10.31
CA VAL A 59 -0.61 3.78 9.35
C VAL A 59 -0.32 2.40 9.94
N ASN A 60 -0.03 2.34 11.25
CA ASN A 60 0.29 1.10 11.93
C ASN A 60 -0.93 0.45 12.59
N TYR A 61 -2.03 1.19 12.79
CA TYR A 61 -3.28 0.67 13.35
C TYR A 61 -3.81 -0.64 12.73
N PRO A 62 -3.75 -0.88 11.41
CA PRO A 62 -4.14 -2.19 10.86
C PRO A 62 -3.34 -3.36 11.43
N ASN A 63 -2.06 -3.15 11.77
CA ASN A 63 -1.22 -4.20 12.38
C ASN A 63 -1.68 -4.51 13.81
N THR A 64 -2.10 -3.49 14.57
CA THR A 64 -2.71 -3.65 15.89
C THR A 64 -3.95 -4.55 15.85
N ILE A 65 -4.80 -4.41 14.83
CA ILE A 65 -5.97 -5.28 14.63
C ILE A 65 -5.56 -6.74 14.37
N LEU A 66 -4.53 -6.94 13.55
CA LEU A 66 -4.00 -8.28 13.28
C LEU A 66 -3.40 -8.91 14.54
N LEU A 67 -2.71 -8.10 15.35
CA LEU A 67 -2.09 -8.51 16.60
C LEU A 67 -3.15 -8.90 17.64
N GLU A 68 -4.17 -8.05 17.85
CA GLU A 68 -5.31 -8.35 18.72
C GLU A 68 -6.02 -9.64 18.27
N SER A 69 -6.22 -9.81 16.97
CA SER A 69 -6.83 -11.02 16.40
C SER A 69 -5.99 -12.28 16.65
N SER A 70 -4.66 -12.14 16.70
CA SER A 70 -3.75 -13.24 17.04
C SER A 70 -3.85 -13.60 18.52
N TYR A 71 -3.95 -12.60 19.40
CA TYR A 71 -4.07 -12.77 20.85
C TYR A 71 -5.39 -13.40 21.26
N LYS A 72 -6.48 -13.12 20.54
CA LYS A 72 -7.78 -13.77 20.74
C LYS A 72 -7.74 -15.30 20.50
N LYS A 73 -6.70 -15.84 19.84
CA LYS A 73 -6.54 -17.30 19.63
C LYS A 73 -5.97 -18.01 20.86
N ASP A 74 -5.28 -17.29 21.74
CA ASP A 74 -4.76 -17.83 22.99
C ASP A 74 -5.77 -17.59 24.12
N GLU A 75 -6.31 -18.66 24.67
CA GLU A 75 -7.34 -18.62 25.72
C GLU A 75 -6.89 -17.86 26.98
N LYS A 76 -5.61 -17.98 27.35
CA LYS A 76 -5.06 -17.31 28.53
C LYS A 76 -4.98 -15.82 28.30
N ILE A 77 -4.44 -15.40 27.16
CA ILE A 77 -4.34 -13.98 26.79
C ILE A 77 -5.73 -13.36 26.62
N ARG A 78 -6.64 -14.08 25.94
CA ARG A 78 -8.03 -13.63 25.76
C ARG A 78 -8.75 -13.41 27.08
N THR A 79 -8.56 -14.31 28.04
CA THR A 79 -9.16 -14.21 29.38
C THR A 79 -8.59 -13.01 30.13
N GLU A 80 -7.26 -12.85 30.15
CA GLU A 80 -6.59 -11.71 30.79
C GLU A 80 -7.08 -10.35 30.24
N ILE A 81 -7.17 -10.22 28.91
CA ILE A 81 -7.69 -9.00 28.26
C ILE A 81 -9.14 -8.76 28.66
N SER A 82 -9.98 -9.80 28.66
CA SER A 82 -11.39 -9.65 29.03
C SER A 82 -11.58 -9.27 30.49
N GLU A 83 -10.76 -9.79 31.40
CA GLU A 83 -10.81 -9.45 32.83
C GLU A 83 -10.34 -8.02 33.07
N THR A 84 -9.23 -7.62 32.43
CA THR A 84 -8.73 -6.24 32.45
C THR A 84 -9.80 -5.27 31.97
N LEU A 85 -10.46 -5.58 30.85
CA LEU A 85 -11.53 -4.75 30.31
C LEU A 85 -12.73 -4.69 31.26
N LYS A 86 -13.17 -5.80 31.86
CA LYS A 86 -14.27 -5.77 32.86
C LYS A 86 -13.95 -4.89 34.05
N THR A 87 -12.73 -4.97 34.59
CA THR A 87 -12.30 -4.09 35.67
C THR A 87 -12.35 -2.61 35.24
N PHE A 88 -11.91 -2.32 34.02
CA PHE A 88 -12.00 -0.98 33.45
C PHE A 88 -13.44 -0.50 33.22
N GLU A 89 -14.35 -1.37 32.76
CA GLU A 89 -15.77 -1.07 32.62
C GLU A 89 -16.41 -0.68 33.96
N HIS A 90 -16.07 -1.39 35.04
CA HIS A 90 -16.54 -1.06 36.39
C HIS A 90 -16.07 0.32 36.87
N LEU A 91 -14.90 0.79 36.41
CA LEU A 91 -14.37 2.10 36.78
C LEU A 91 -15.04 3.25 36.02
N ILE A 92 -15.47 3.04 34.78
CA ILE A 92 -15.91 4.10 33.85
C ILE A 92 -17.43 4.07 33.59
N GLY A 93 -18.11 2.98 33.97
CA GLY A 93 -19.57 2.86 34.05
C GLY A 93 -20.35 2.94 32.73
N THR A 94 -19.67 3.09 31.59
CA THR A 94 -20.29 3.47 30.31
C THR A 94 -19.82 2.67 29.09
N CYS A 95 -18.90 1.72 29.27
CA CYS A 95 -18.41 0.87 28.19
C CYS A 95 -18.76 -0.59 28.46
N GLN A 96 -19.28 -1.31 27.45
CA GLN A 96 -19.61 -2.75 27.53
C GLN A 96 -18.83 -3.53 26.45
N THR A 97 -17.61 -3.09 26.13
CA THR A 97 -16.80 -3.65 25.06
C THR A 97 -15.72 -4.58 25.60
N ARG A 98 -15.63 -5.77 25.02
CA ARG A 98 -14.59 -6.77 25.32
C ARG A 98 -13.43 -6.74 24.31
N GLU A 99 -13.40 -5.73 23.44
CA GLU A 99 -12.41 -5.61 22.38
C GLU A 99 -11.55 -4.37 22.58
N LEU A 100 -10.23 -4.55 22.58
CA LEU A 100 -9.26 -3.46 22.70
C LEU A 100 -9.32 -2.54 21.49
N SER A 101 -9.59 -3.08 20.30
CA SER A 101 -9.79 -2.31 19.07
C SER A 101 -10.86 -1.22 19.20
N PHE A 102 -11.88 -1.39 20.05
CA PHE A 102 -12.88 -0.36 20.30
C PHE A 102 -12.27 0.93 20.88
N PHE A 103 -11.22 0.81 21.69
CA PHE A 103 -10.49 1.95 22.26
C PHE A 103 -9.39 2.41 21.31
N LEU A 104 -8.66 1.48 20.72
CA LEU A 104 -7.52 1.78 19.85
C LEU A 104 -7.94 2.43 18.52
N VAL A 105 -9.22 2.33 18.12
CA VAL A 105 -9.73 3.07 16.96
C VAL A 105 -9.90 4.58 17.22
N LYS A 106 -9.94 5.01 18.50
CA LYS A 106 -10.32 6.38 18.88
C LYS A 106 -9.40 7.44 18.26
N PRO A 107 -8.06 7.30 18.20
CA PRO A 107 -7.21 8.27 17.51
C PRO A 107 -7.51 8.39 16.01
N VAL A 108 -7.74 7.26 15.33
CA VAL A 108 -8.13 7.23 13.91
C VAL A 108 -9.45 7.96 13.68
N GLN A 109 -10.42 7.79 14.59
CA GLN A 109 -11.68 8.53 14.53
C GLN A 109 -11.51 10.00 14.87
N ARG A 110 -10.61 10.35 15.79
CA ARG A 110 -10.44 11.73 16.28
C ARG A 110 -9.87 12.65 15.21
N ILE A 111 -8.83 12.22 14.50
CA ILE A 111 -8.21 13.03 13.44
C ILE A 111 -9.19 13.34 12.31
N GLY A 112 -10.08 12.40 11.98
CA GLY A 112 -11.17 12.59 11.01
C GLY A 112 -12.30 13.50 11.50
N LYS A 113 -12.43 13.74 12.81
CA LYS A 113 -13.48 14.60 13.37
C LYS A 113 -13.11 16.08 13.43
N TYR A 114 -11.82 16.43 13.54
CA TYR A 114 -11.40 17.84 13.59
C TYR A 114 -11.94 18.69 12.42
N PRO A 115 -11.82 18.28 11.14
CA PRO A 115 -12.39 19.09 10.06
C PRO A 115 -13.91 19.23 10.15
N LEU A 116 -14.62 18.19 10.60
CA LEU A 116 -16.08 18.24 10.77
C LEU A 116 -16.49 19.23 11.87
N LEU A 117 -15.79 19.22 13.00
CA LEU A 117 -16.04 20.13 14.11
C LEU A 117 -15.75 21.58 13.72
N LEU A 118 -14.63 21.83 13.04
CA LEU A 118 -14.28 23.18 12.57
C LEU A 118 -15.24 23.67 11.48
N LYS A 119 -15.70 22.78 10.61
CA LYS A 119 -16.72 23.10 9.61
C LYS A 119 -18.05 23.49 10.26
N SER A 120 -18.53 22.73 11.25
CA SER A 120 -19.75 23.10 11.98
C SER A 120 -19.59 24.43 12.74
N LEU A 121 -18.39 24.70 13.26
CA LEU A 121 -18.09 26.01 13.86
C LEU A 121 -18.12 27.13 12.80
N LEU A 122 -17.55 26.89 11.62
CA LEU A 122 -17.53 27.85 10.51
C LEU A 122 -18.93 28.17 10.00
N GLU A 123 -19.78 27.15 9.85
CA GLU A 123 -21.21 27.30 9.48
C GLU A 123 -22.00 28.11 10.51
N SER A 124 -21.56 28.11 11.77
CA SER A 124 -22.18 28.86 12.87
C SER A 124 -21.56 30.25 13.09
N THR A 125 -20.52 30.62 12.33
CA THR A 125 -19.79 31.88 12.49
C THR A 125 -20.21 32.88 11.40
N PRO A 126 -20.58 34.13 11.74
CA PRO A 126 -20.89 35.16 10.74
C PRO A 126 -19.69 35.44 9.83
N THR A 127 -19.92 35.67 8.54
CA THR A 127 -18.86 36.03 7.58
C THR A 127 -18.19 37.38 7.88
N SER A 128 -18.82 38.22 8.70
CA SER A 128 -18.26 39.49 9.20
C SER A 128 -17.31 39.32 10.39
N ASP A 129 -17.23 38.13 10.98
CA ASP A 129 -16.31 37.84 12.09
C ASP A 129 -14.85 37.90 11.61
N GLU A 130 -13.99 38.53 12.40
CA GLU A 130 -12.57 38.69 12.06
C GLU A 130 -11.82 37.34 11.95
N GLY A 131 -12.28 36.33 12.67
CA GLY A 131 -11.72 34.98 12.67
C GLY A 131 -12.26 34.10 11.54
N TYR A 132 -13.29 34.53 10.80
CA TYR A 132 -13.96 33.69 9.78
C TYR A 132 -12.98 33.12 8.75
N MET A 133 -12.15 33.99 8.15
CA MET A 133 -11.15 33.59 7.15
C MET A 133 -10.05 32.69 7.75
N ALA A 134 -9.69 32.90 9.02
CA ALA A 134 -8.72 32.05 9.71
C ALA A 134 -9.30 30.66 9.97
N LEU A 135 -10.58 30.59 10.35
CA LEU A 135 -11.29 29.34 10.62
C LEU A 135 -11.49 28.52 9.34
N GLU A 136 -11.78 29.17 8.22
CA GLU A 136 -11.84 28.50 6.91
C GLU A 136 -10.48 27.87 6.55
N LYS A 137 -9.37 28.59 6.78
CA LYS A 137 -8.02 28.05 6.56
C LYS A 137 -7.69 26.89 7.50
N ALA A 138 -8.02 27.01 8.78
CA ALA A 138 -7.80 25.95 9.76
C ALA A 138 -8.62 24.69 9.43
N THR A 139 -9.86 24.85 8.96
CA THR A 139 -10.71 23.74 8.49
C THR A 139 -10.05 23.01 7.33
N ARG A 140 -9.61 23.75 6.29
CA ARG A 140 -8.89 23.18 5.14
C ARG A 140 -7.59 22.49 5.55
N ALA A 141 -6.84 23.05 6.50
CA ALA A 141 -5.62 22.42 7.00
C ALA A 141 -5.89 21.07 7.68
N MET A 142 -7.00 20.92 8.41
CA MET A 142 -7.38 19.64 9.03
C MET A 142 -7.93 18.62 8.01
N GLU A 143 -8.58 19.08 6.94
CA GLU A 143 -8.96 18.22 5.81
C GLU A 143 -7.71 17.68 5.08
N GLU A 144 -6.72 18.54 4.86
CA GLU A 144 -5.44 18.20 4.24
C GLU A 144 -4.68 17.13 5.05
N ILE A 145 -4.65 17.23 6.39
CA ILE A 145 -4.05 16.18 7.23
C ILE A 145 -4.68 14.82 6.94
N ASN A 146 -6.01 14.73 6.89
CA ASN A 146 -6.70 13.47 6.63
C ASN A 146 -6.40 12.95 5.23
N HIS A 147 -6.34 13.84 4.23
CA HIS A 147 -5.93 13.50 2.87
C HIS A 147 -4.50 12.94 2.83
N ASN A 148 -3.54 13.63 3.43
CA ASN A 148 -2.12 13.26 3.46
C ASN A 148 -1.90 11.92 4.17
N ILE A 149 -2.54 11.72 5.33
CA ILE A 149 -2.47 10.44 6.06
C ILE A 149 -3.04 9.31 5.19
N ASN A 150 -4.19 9.52 4.55
CA ASN A 150 -4.80 8.50 3.70
C ASN A 150 -3.95 8.17 2.46
N GLU A 151 -3.37 9.19 1.84
CA GLU A 151 -2.48 9.00 0.70
C GLU A 151 -1.19 8.27 1.11
N TYR A 152 -0.59 8.64 2.24
CA TYR A 152 0.57 7.95 2.77
C TYR A 152 0.27 6.48 3.13
N LYS A 153 -0.91 6.19 3.70
CA LYS A 153 -1.37 4.79 3.89
C LYS A 153 -1.45 4.05 2.57
N ARG A 154 -2.09 4.64 1.55
CA ARG A 154 -2.22 4.05 0.21
C ARG A 154 -0.85 3.75 -0.39
N LEU A 155 0.09 4.68 -0.27
CA LEU A 155 1.47 4.53 -0.74
C LEU A 155 2.20 3.41 0.02
N LYS A 156 2.07 3.32 1.35
CA LYS A 156 2.67 2.23 2.13
C LYS A 156 2.07 0.87 1.80
N GLU A 157 0.76 0.78 1.58
CA GLU A 157 0.10 -0.46 1.15
C GLU A 157 0.56 -0.91 -0.24
N VAL A 158 0.68 0.04 -1.18
CA VAL A 158 1.25 -0.18 -2.50
C VAL A 158 2.70 -0.65 -2.37
N ALA A 159 3.55 0.08 -1.64
CA ALA A 159 4.95 -0.28 -1.42
C ALA A 159 5.10 -1.66 -0.76
N SER A 160 4.26 -2.02 0.22
CA SER A 160 4.27 -3.35 0.83
C SER A 160 3.85 -4.44 -0.16
N LYS A 161 2.86 -4.16 -1.01
CA LYS A 161 2.40 -5.10 -2.05
C LYS A 161 3.47 -5.34 -3.13
N TYR A 162 4.17 -4.29 -3.56
CA TYR A 162 5.19 -4.37 -4.61
C TYR A 162 6.59 -4.72 -4.08
N GLY A 163 6.92 -4.36 -2.84
CA GLY A 163 8.15 -4.79 -2.16
C GLY A 163 8.14 -6.29 -1.84
N LYS A 164 6.98 -6.84 -1.45
CA LYS A 164 6.77 -8.31 -1.38
C LYS A 164 6.72 -8.98 -2.76
N MET A 165 6.69 -8.21 -3.84
CA MET A 165 6.72 -8.73 -5.20
C MET A 165 8.15 -9.10 -5.58
N GLU A 166 9.18 -8.40 -5.07
CA GLU A 166 10.59 -8.77 -5.33
C GLU A 166 10.94 -10.20 -4.90
N THR A 167 10.29 -10.75 -3.88
CA THR A 167 10.48 -12.13 -3.40
C THR A 167 9.65 -13.19 -4.16
N LEU A 168 8.81 -12.78 -5.10
CA LEU A 168 7.95 -13.68 -5.88
C LEU A 168 8.56 -13.95 -7.26
N SER A 169 8.44 -15.20 -7.73
CA SER A 169 8.79 -15.55 -9.10
C SER A 169 7.96 -14.71 -10.09
N ILE A 170 8.53 -14.39 -11.26
CA ILE A 170 7.84 -13.67 -12.33
C ILE A 170 6.49 -14.34 -12.68
N ARG A 171 6.41 -15.66 -12.55
CA ARG A 171 5.19 -16.44 -12.73
C ARG A 171 4.11 -16.11 -11.67
N ASP A 172 4.49 -15.99 -10.40
CA ASP A 172 3.57 -15.60 -9.32
C ASP A 172 3.14 -14.13 -9.42
N LYS A 173 4.04 -13.28 -9.92
CA LYS A 173 3.75 -11.87 -10.24
C LYS A 173 2.66 -11.76 -11.31
N LEU A 174 2.75 -12.59 -12.35
CA LEU A 174 1.80 -12.60 -13.48
C LEU A 174 0.43 -13.17 -13.07
N ASN A 175 0.43 -14.25 -12.30
CA ASN A 175 -0.79 -14.95 -11.88
C ASN A 175 -1.68 -14.12 -10.92
N ARG A 176 -1.10 -13.13 -10.23
CA ARG A 176 -1.85 -12.24 -9.32
C ARG A 176 -2.42 -10.99 -10.00
N ILE A 177 -2.15 -10.78 -11.29
CA ILE A 177 -2.79 -9.71 -12.07
C ILE A 177 -4.25 -10.10 -12.32
N ASN A 178 -5.13 -9.63 -11.43
CA ASN A 178 -6.56 -9.89 -11.55
C ASN A 178 -7.17 -9.00 -12.65
N LYS A 179 -7.36 -9.58 -13.85
CA LYS A 179 -7.97 -8.94 -15.02
C LYS A 179 -9.30 -8.23 -14.69
N HIS A 180 -10.10 -8.75 -13.77
CA HIS A 180 -11.38 -8.13 -13.36
C HIS A 180 -11.22 -6.87 -12.48
N SER A 181 -10.14 -6.77 -11.69
CA SER A 181 -9.86 -5.56 -10.91
C SER A 181 -9.37 -4.39 -11.77
N ILE A 182 -8.60 -4.70 -12.81
CA ILE A 182 -8.10 -3.69 -13.76
C ILE A 182 -9.26 -3.15 -14.60
N ALA A 183 -10.11 -4.04 -15.14
CA ALA A 183 -11.31 -3.65 -15.87
C ALA A 183 -12.29 -2.82 -15.01
N LYS A 184 -12.45 -3.16 -13.72
CA LYS A 184 -13.32 -2.40 -12.80
C LYS A 184 -12.76 -1.03 -12.40
N LYS A 185 -11.44 -0.89 -12.26
CA LYS A 185 -10.83 0.42 -11.96
C LYS A 185 -10.87 1.35 -13.18
N ALA A 186 -10.61 0.80 -14.37
CA ALA A 186 -10.75 1.53 -15.63
C ALA A 186 -12.21 1.97 -15.88
N SER A 187 -13.20 1.11 -15.60
CA SER A 187 -14.62 1.46 -15.78
C SER A 187 -15.15 2.44 -14.74
N ARG A 188 -14.57 2.48 -13.53
CA ARG A 188 -14.95 3.44 -12.49
C ARG A 188 -14.40 4.84 -12.77
N LEU A 189 -13.16 4.94 -13.22
CA LEU A 189 -12.55 6.23 -13.57
C LEU A 189 -13.22 6.85 -14.80
N SER A 190 -13.56 6.03 -15.80
CA SER A 190 -14.32 6.49 -16.97
C SER A 190 -15.75 6.93 -16.66
N ARG A 191 -16.32 6.47 -15.52
CA ARG A 191 -17.66 6.86 -15.07
C ARG A 191 -17.66 8.14 -14.24
N VAL A 192 -16.60 8.39 -13.46
CA VAL A 192 -16.44 9.61 -12.66
C VAL A 192 -16.28 10.84 -13.56
N ILE A 193 -15.47 10.73 -14.62
CA ILE A 193 -15.24 11.83 -15.58
C ILE A 193 -16.51 12.14 -16.41
N LYS A 194 -17.37 11.13 -16.64
CA LYS A 194 -18.67 11.31 -17.32
C LYS A 194 -19.74 11.98 -16.46
N HIS A 195 -19.59 11.98 -15.14
CA HIS A 195 -20.58 12.52 -14.21
C HIS A 195 -20.32 14.00 -13.88
N GLU A 196 -19.07 14.47 -13.94
CA GLU A 196 -18.71 15.84 -13.52
C GLU A 196 -18.86 16.94 -14.59
N THR A 197 -19.27 16.61 -15.81
CA THR A 197 -19.33 17.59 -16.92
C THR A 197 -20.66 17.68 -17.69
N GLY A 198 -21.66 16.88 -17.31
CA GLY A 198 -23.08 17.15 -17.66
C GLY A 198 -23.52 17.14 -19.14
N ILE A 199 -22.69 16.81 -20.14
CA ILE A 199 -23.07 16.87 -21.57
C ILE A 199 -22.42 15.70 -22.36
N LEU A 200 -23.23 14.77 -22.88
CA LEU A 200 -22.86 13.86 -24.00
C LEU A 200 -22.49 14.69 -25.26
N PRO A 201 -21.70 14.22 -26.28
CA PRO A 201 -20.83 13.07 -26.43
C PRO A 201 -19.37 13.39 -26.90
N LYS A 202 -18.52 12.36 -26.77
CA LYS A 202 -17.28 12.01 -27.49
C LYS A 202 -16.24 13.13 -27.78
N VAL A 203 -15.22 13.20 -26.93
CA VAL A 203 -13.90 13.72 -27.32
C VAL A 203 -12.94 12.55 -27.33
N GLU A 204 -12.38 12.25 -28.50
CA GLU A 204 -11.26 11.31 -28.66
C GLU A 204 -10.00 11.97 -28.13
N ASP A 205 -9.56 11.51 -26.97
CA ASP A 205 -8.31 11.91 -26.35
C ASP A 205 -7.15 11.20 -27.08
N LYS A 206 -6.40 11.97 -27.85
CA LYS A 206 -5.29 11.49 -28.68
C LYS A 206 -4.15 10.93 -27.82
N ASP A 207 -3.85 11.56 -26.69
CA ASP A 207 -2.79 11.11 -25.77
C ASP A 207 -3.18 9.78 -25.11
N TYR A 208 -4.48 9.61 -24.80
CA TYR A 208 -5.03 8.33 -24.36
C TYR A 208 -4.93 7.24 -25.44
N ASN A 209 -5.26 7.55 -26.70
CA ASN A 209 -5.17 6.60 -27.79
C ASN A 209 -3.71 6.18 -28.05
N ASP A 210 -2.77 7.13 -28.03
CA ASP A 210 -1.34 6.87 -28.20
C ASP A 210 -0.81 5.99 -27.06
N LEU A 211 -1.29 6.19 -25.83
CA LEU A 211 -0.91 5.35 -24.68
C LEU A 211 -1.50 3.93 -24.77
N VAL A 212 -2.75 3.80 -25.24
CA VAL A 212 -3.40 2.49 -25.48
C VAL A 212 -2.70 1.75 -26.62
N GLU A 213 -2.30 2.43 -27.69
CA GLU A 213 -1.51 1.85 -28.77
C GLU A 213 -0.14 1.37 -28.28
N THR A 214 0.54 2.20 -27.48
CA THR A 214 1.82 1.83 -26.85
C THR A 214 1.67 0.60 -25.96
N PHE A 215 0.61 0.54 -25.15
CA PHE A 215 0.33 -0.61 -24.30
C PHE A 215 0.07 -1.88 -25.12
N ASN A 216 -0.75 -1.79 -26.17
CA ASN A 216 -1.05 -2.92 -27.06
C ASN A 216 0.21 -3.40 -27.81
N MET A 217 1.10 -2.48 -28.19
CA MET A 217 2.39 -2.82 -28.78
C MET A 217 3.26 -3.59 -27.78
N LEU A 218 3.34 -3.10 -26.54
CA LEU A 218 4.10 -3.75 -25.47
C LEU A 218 3.58 -5.17 -25.19
N GLU A 219 2.25 -5.34 -25.12
CA GLU A 219 1.61 -6.65 -24.95
C GLU A 219 2.00 -7.63 -26.08
N LYS A 220 1.97 -7.17 -27.33
CA LYS A 220 2.39 -7.97 -28.50
C LYS A 220 3.87 -8.34 -28.43
N CYS A 221 4.75 -7.41 -28.06
CA CYS A 221 6.18 -7.68 -27.90
C CYS A 221 6.44 -8.73 -26.82
N VAL A 222 5.74 -8.66 -25.68
CA VAL A 222 5.86 -9.64 -24.61
C VAL A 222 5.35 -11.02 -25.04
N ALA A 223 4.24 -11.06 -25.79
CA ALA A 223 3.71 -12.32 -26.34
C ALA A 223 4.67 -12.95 -27.36
N ALA A 224 5.25 -12.15 -28.27
CA ALA A 224 6.23 -12.61 -29.26
C ALA A 224 7.54 -13.07 -28.60
N LEU A 225 7.99 -12.38 -27.55
CA LEU A 225 9.16 -12.80 -26.77
C LEU A 225 8.91 -14.15 -26.09
N LYS A 226 7.70 -14.35 -25.53
CA LYS A 226 7.31 -15.64 -24.94
C LYS A 226 7.35 -16.76 -25.98
N GLU A 227 6.79 -16.55 -27.16
CA GLU A 227 6.79 -17.54 -28.24
C GLU A 227 8.21 -17.82 -28.76
N SER A 228 9.01 -16.78 -28.96
CA SER A 228 10.41 -16.90 -29.40
C SER A 228 11.26 -17.67 -28.39
N THR A 229 11.03 -17.43 -27.09
CA THR A 229 11.72 -18.15 -26.01
C THR A 229 11.31 -19.62 -25.99
N ALA A 230 10.02 -19.92 -26.16
CA ALA A 230 9.53 -21.30 -26.26
C ALA A 230 10.14 -22.03 -27.47
N ASN A 231 10.13 -21.41 -28.64
CA ASN A 231 10.73 -21.96 -29.86
C ASN A 231 12.24 -22.18 -29.71
N TYR A 232 12.94 -21.25 -29.06
CA TYR A 232 14.36 -21.38 -28.80
C TYR A 232 14.67 -22.58 -27.87
N ILE A 233 13.86 -22.79 -26.83
CA ILE A 233 13.98 -23.98 -25.97
C ILE A 233 13.78 -25.25 -26.79
N THR A 234 12.71 -25.33 -27.59
CA THR A 234 12.44 -26.51 -28.42
C THR A 234 13.57 -26.79 -29.41
N ASN A 235 14.13 -25.76 -30.04
CA ASN A 235 15.27 -25.89 -30.94
C ASN A 235 16.54 -26.33 -30.21
N LEU A 236 16.79 -25.83 -28.99
CA LEU A 236 17.89 -26.30 -28.16
C LEU A 236 17.72 -27.76 -27.75
N GLU A 237 16.51 -28.19 -27.43
CA GLU A 237 16.21 -29.60 -27.11
C GLU A 237 16.42 -30.49 -28.33
N HIS A 238 16.00 -30.04 -29.52
CA HIS A 238 16.25 -30.74 -30.77
C HIS A 238 17.76 -30.84 -31.06
N PHE A 239 18.49 -29.72 -30.95
CA PHE A 239 19.94 -29.69 -31.13
C PHE A 239 20.66 -30.61 -30.13
N HIS A 240 20.22 -30.65 -28.88
CA HIS A 240 20.76 -31.59 -27.88
C HIS A 240 20.43 -33.06 -28.22
N SER A 241 19.31 -33.33 -28.88
CA SER A 241 18.93 -34.69 -29.31
C SER A 241 19.79 -35.20 -30.47
N LEU A 242 20.23 -34.30 -31.36
CA LEU A 242 21.23 -34.59 -32.37
C LEU A 242 22.55 -34.79 -31.61
N ARG A 243 23.09 -36.01 -31.58
CA ARG A 243 24.35 -36.33 -30.90
C ARG A 243 25.49 -36.38 -31.94
N PRO A 244 25.96 -35.23 -32.47
CA PRO A 244 26.93 -35.20 -33.58
C PRO A 244 28.28 -35.84 -33.23
N TYR A 245 28.59 -35.98 -31.94
CA TYR A 245 29.80 -36.60 -31.40
C TYR A 245 29.75 -38.14 -31.33
N ARG A 246 28.65 -38.79 -31.72
CA ARG A 246 28.54 -40.27 -31.75
C ARG A 246 28.76 -40.91 -33.14
N GLY A 247 29.04 -40.13 -34.17
CA GLY A 247 29.40 -40.68 -35.48
C GLY A 247 30.83 -41.27 -35.48
N PRO A 248 31.12 -42.33 -36.24
CA PRO A 248 32.45 -42.91 -36.32
C PRO A 248 33.37 -41.99 -37.14
N PHE A 249 34.02 -41.03 -36.48
CA PHE A 249 35.16 -40.29 -37.06
C PHE A 249 36.42 -41.16 -36.94
N GLU A 250 36.41 -42.33 -37.58
CA GLU A 250 37.53 -43.27 -37.50
C GLU A 250 38.73 -42.91 -38.40
N LEU A 251 38.71 -41.78 -39.12
CA LEU A 251 39.69 -41.57 -40.20
C LEU A 251 40.54 -40.29 -40.18
N VAL A 252 40.44 -39.39 -39.19
CA VAL A 252 41.39 -38.25 -39.11
C VAL A 252 41.77 -37.93 -37.66
N LYS A 253 42.92 -38.46 -37.22
CA LYS A 253 43.59 -38.09 -35.96
C LYS A 253 44.33 -36.75 -36.09
N GLU A 254 43.61 -35.68 -36.37
CA GLU A 254 44.18 -34.33 -36.27
C GLU A 254 43.79 -33.70 -34.93
N HIS A 255 44.75 -33.04 -34.28
CA HIS A 255 44.57 -32.37 -32.98
C HIS A 255 43.33 -31.46 -32.95
N HIS A 256 43.02 -30.80 -34.07
CA HIS A 256 41.84 -29.96 -34.25
C HIS A 256 40.52 -30.72 -34.12
N THR A 257 40.46 -31.98 -34.57
CA THR A 257 39.27 -32.84 -34.45
C THR A 257 38.99 -33.21 -32.99
N LEU A 258 40.04 -33.46 -32.20
CA LEU A 258 39.93 -33.75 -30.76
C LEU A 258 39.48 -32.50 -29.97
N CYS A 259 40.09 -31.34 -30.23
CA CYS A 259 39.67 -30.09 -29.59
C CYS A 259 38.21 -29.72 -29.94
N TYR A 260 37.79 -29.96 -31.19
CA TYR A 260 36.40 -29.75 -31.59
C TYR A 260 35.45 -30.71 -30.85
N GLN A 261 35.82 -31.99 -30.71
CA GLN A 261 35.03 -32.96 -29.93
C GLN A 261 34.92 -32.59 -28.45
N GLU A 262 36.01 -32.17 -27.82
CA GLU A 262 36.02 -31.74 -26.41
C GLU A 262 35.14 -30.49 -26.22
N PHE A 263 35.25 -29.51 -27.12
CA PHE A 263 34.42 -28.31 -27.10
C PHE A 263 32.92 -28.64 -27.26
N VAL A 264 32.55 -29.44 -28.26
CA VAL A 264 31.16 -29.84 -28.50
C VAL A 264 30.62 -30.66 -27.32
N ASN A 265 31.42 -31.57 -26.76
CA ASN A 265 31.03 -32.33 -25.56
C ASN A 265 30.78 -31.43 -24.34
N SER A 266 31.66 -30.45 -24.09
CA SER A 266 31.49 -29.47 -23.01
C SER A 266 30.21 -28.65 -23.20
N LEU A 267 29.97 -28.17 -24.43
CA LEU A 267 28.78 -27.40 -24.78
C LEU A 267 27.50 -28.20 -24.54
N HIS A 268 27.44 -29.46 -24.98
CA HIS A 268 26.25 -30.32 -24.84
C HIS A 268 26.02 -30.82 -23.42
N GLN A 269 27.06 -31.18 -22.67
CA GLN A 269 26.91 -31.80 -21.36
C GLN A 269 26.80 -30.80 -20.21
N GLN A 270 27.35 -29.59 -20.35
CA GLN A 270 27.42 -28.63 -19.25
C GLN A 270 26.72 -27.31 -19.60
N THR A 271 27.09 -26.68 -20.72
CA THR A 271 26.62 -25.33 -21.04
C THR A 271 25.14 -25.29 -21.41
N ILE A 272 24.69 -26.16 -22.32
CA ILE A 272 23.29 -26.20 -22.77
C ILE A 272 22.33 -26.60 -21.63
N PRO A 273 22.60 -27.66 -20.83
CA PRO A 273 21.74 -28.03 -19.70
C PRO A 273 21.67 -26.92 -18.64
N GLY A 274 22.81 -26.32 -18.27
CA GLY A 274 22.82 -25.22 -17.28
C GLY A 274 22.12 -23.95 -17.79
N PHE A 275 22.23 -23.65 -19.09
CA PHE A 275 21.47 -22.57 -19.70
C PHE A 275 19.96 -22.87 -19.71
N LYS A 276 19.56 -24.10 -20.05
CA LYS A 276 18.16 -24.55 -20.03
C LYS A 276 17.54 -24.42 -18.65
N GLU A 277 18.23 -24.85 -17.60
CA GLU A 277 17.74 -24.75 -16.22
C GLU A 277 17.53 -23.29 -15.79
N ARG A 278 18.47 -22.40 -16.11
CA ARG A 278 18.32 -20.95 -15.86
C ARG A 278 17.16 -20.34 -16.63
N LEU A 279 16.91 -20.80 -17.86
CA LEU A 279 15.82 -20.27 -18.67
C LEU A 279 14.45 -20.81 -18.21
N GLN A 280 14.37 -22.08 -17.82
CA GLN A 280 13.15 -22.71 -17.28
C GLN A 280 12.75 -22.14 -15.92
N THR A 281 13.71 -21.66 -15.13
CA THR A 281 13.44 -20.97 -13.86
C THR A 281 12.96 -19.53 -14.06
N MET A 282 13.14 -18.94 -15.24
CA MET A 282 12.67 -17.60 -15.59
C MET A 282 11.23 -17.55 -16.17
N VAL A 283 10.69 -18.68 -16.66
CA VAL A 283 9.34 -18.81 -17.30
C VAL A 283 8.34 -19.48 -16.36
#